data_AF-A0A8H4KG11-F1
#
_entry.id   AF-A0A8H4KG11-F1
#
_cell.length_a   1.000
_cell.length_b   1.000
_cell.length_c   1.000
_cell.angle_alpha   90.00
_cell.angle_beta   90.00
_cell.angle_gamma   90.00
#
_symmetry.space_group_name_H-M   'P 1'
#
loop_
_entity.id
_entity.type
_entity.pdbx_description
1 polymer ?
#
loop_
_entity_poly.entity_id
_entity_poly.type
_entity_poly.pdbx_seq_one_letter_code
_entity_poly.pdbx_strand_id
1 'polypeptide(L)'
;MILAMATCTSCWEDSGSDSHFEQSDIFYRRAQELCQTQMLRGTTLEIVQYLLLTTQYLQGTHRSVQTWTIHGLSVKAAMSIGLHSRDIASKFTPLQQEIRKRTWFGCILLDRSLGMTFGRPCTIPEEYIRLDTPKHLPLYTSVSDQIQRLSTEFYNASVSVYRIMGRIITALYGNNLGCDTQSSDTSAMTAIIELEQELSDWQGNLPVQLRPFSADELSRLTDIETQDTTVERFRVILTLRYLNAQLLLHRPTFIRSLSALSRESKTSCRNSGSVNSMQASFDRVFVQVAQTILDIIHAVMMRQDHGRHLIGAWWFTLYYAFSAALAVFGGMLIAKDSVDEIDVESRRDRASRYLNQGCEAISQLSNDNPIVLRCTQFFEPQSTGDGDCFDLETDLISTMPSWETSDFGFGDELELGQFFASDLQKWFERVQ
;
A
#
# COMPACT_ATOMS: atom_id res chain seq x y z
N MET A 1 -12.22 -16.80 -12.11
CA MET A 1 -11.51 -15.86 -11.20
C MET A 1 -10.43 -16.49 -10.37
N ILE A 2 -10.64 -17.61 -9.67
CA ILE A 2 -9.56 -18.25 -8.89
C ILE A 2 -8.33 -18.53 -9.78
N LEU A 3 -8.54 -19.10 -10.98
CA LEU A 3 -7.46 -19.32 -11.96
C LEU A 3 -6.77 -18.02 -12.39
N ALA A 4 -7.53 -16.95 -12.68
CA ALA A 4 -6.96 -15.65 -13.04
C ALA A 4 -6.06 -15.08 -11.93
N MET A 5 -6.54 -15.14 -10.67
CA MET A 5 -5.78 -14.71 -9.49
C MET A 5 -4.54 -15.57 -9.28
N ALA A 6 -4.66 -16.90 -9.38
CA ALA A 6 -3.55 -17.82 -9.21
C ALA A 6 -2.47 -17.56 -10.27
N THR A 7 -2.84 -17.38 -11.54
CA THR A 7 -1.89 -17.09 -12.63
C THR A 7 -1.25 -15.70 -12.51
N CYS A 8 -2.00 -14.69 -12.03
CA CYS A 8 -1.46 -13.32 -11.87
C CYS A 8 -0.53 -13.18 -10.65
N THR A 9 -0.66 -14.07 -9.66
CA THR A 9 0.12 -14.03 -8.41
C THR A 9 1.11 -15.18 -8.25
N SER A 10 1.13 -16.15 -9.16
CA SER A 10 2.15 -17.20 -9.19
C SER A 10 3.54 -16.60 -9.41
N CYS A 11 4.58 -17.21 -8.87
CA CYS A 11 5.97 -16.82 -9.09
C CYS A 11 6.37 -17.11 -10.55
N TRP A 12 7.04 -16.15 -11.18
CA TRP A 12 7.35 -16.18 -12.61
C TRP A 12 8.68 -16.92 -12.76
N GLU A 13 8.62 -18.24 -12.83
CA GLU A 13 9.77 -19.08 -13.16
C GLU A 13 9.81 -19.29 -14.67
N ASP A 14 10.86 -18.78 -15.30
CA ASP A 14 11.39 -19.09 -16.64
C ASP A 14 10.52 -18.86 -17.89
N SER A 15 9.26 -18.46 -17.75
CA SER A 15 8.38 -18.09 -18.87
C SER A 15 8.21 -16.57 -18.90
N GLY A 16 8.54 -15.93 -20.03
CA GLY A 16 8.44 -14.47 -20.19
C GLY A 16 7.17 -13.88 -19.58
N SER A 17 7.32 -12.77 -18.85
CA SER A 17 6.31 -12.27 -17.93
C SER A 17 4.97 -11.90 -18.58
N ASP A 18 5.01 -11.51 -19.85
CA ASP A 18 3.83 -11.19 -20.67
C ASP A 18 2.86 -12.38 -20.80
N SER A 19 3.37 -13.61 -20.90
CA SER A 19 2.54 -14.80 -21.12
C SER A 19 1.59 -15.09 -19.96
N HIS A 20 2.01 -14.79 -18.71
CA HIS A 20 1.20 -15.02 -17.52
C HIS A 20 0.13 -13.94 -17.33
N PHE A 21 0.43 -12.68 -17.64
CA PHE A 21 -0.58 -11.62 -17.62
C PHE A 21 -1.66 -11.87 -18.68
N GLU A 22 -1.27 -12.20 -19.91
CA GLU A 22 -2.19 -12.57 -20.98
C GLU A 22 -3.05 -13.77 -20.58
N GLN A 23 -2.44 -14.83 -20.02
CA GLN A 23 -3.15 -16.01 -19.57
C GLN A 23 -4.12 -15.69 -18.42
N SER A 24 -3.71 -14.85 -17.48
CA SER A 24 -4.58 -14.40 -16.38
C SER A 24 -5.78 -13.61 -16.90
N ASP A 25 -5.58 -12.78 -17.92
CA ASP A 25 -6.64 -11.98 -18.54
C ASP A 25 -7.61 -12.85 -19.34
N ILE A 26 -7.14 -13.93 -20.00
CA ILE A 26 -8.01 -14.95 -20.60
C ILE A 26 -8.93 -15.57 -19.54
N PHE A 27 -8.40 -15.96 -18.37
CA PHE A 27 -9.23 -16.52 -17.29
C PHE A 27 -10.18 -15.49 -16.69
N TYR A 28 -9.77 -14.22 -16.63
CA TYR A 28 -10.62 -13.12 -16.18
C TYR A 28 -11.81 -12.90 -17.14
N ARG A 29 -11.56 -12.75 -18.44
CA ARG A 29 -12.60 -12.57 -19.46
C ARG A 29 -13.62 -13.71 -19.46
N ARG A 30 -13.14 -14.96 -19.42
CA ARG A 30 -14.03 -16.15 -19.33
C ARG A 30 -14.90 -16.11 -18.08
N ALA A 31 -14.35 -15.71 -16.93
CA ALA A 31 -15.12 -15.61 -15.71
C ALA A 31 -16.15 -14.47 -15.76
N GLN A 32 -15.83 -13.35 -16.41
CA GLN A 32 -16.77 -12.26 -16.65
C GLN A 32 -17.95 -12.71 -17.51
N GLU A 33 -17.70 -13.36 -18.64
CA GLU A 33 -18.75 -13.92 -19.52
C GLU A 33 -19.66 -14.90 -18.77
N LEU A 34 -19.05 -15.80 -17.99
CA LEU A 34 -19.79 -16.80 -17.22
C LEU A 34 -20.57 -16.22 -16.05
N CYS A 35 -20.17 -15.09 -15.46
CA CYS A 35 -20.85 -14.54 -14.28
C CYS A 35 -21.82 -13.40 -14.61
N GLN A 36 -21.69 -12.74 -15.76
CA GLN A 36 -22.56 -11.63 -16.17
C GLN A 36 -24.03 -12.06 -16.23
N THR A 37 -24.31 -13.28 -16.72
CA THR A 37 -25.68 -13.82 -16.79
C THR A 37 -26.24 -14.13 -15.39
N GLN A 38 -25.39 -14.55 -14.45
CA GLN A 38 -25.78 -15.00 -13.12
C GLN A 38 -26.07 -13.81 -12.22
N MET A 39 -25.30 -12.73 -12.38
CA MET A 39 -25.53 -11.47 -11.66
C MET A 39 -26.91 -10.87 -11.93
N LEU A 40 -27.49 -11.11 -13.12
CA LEU A 40 -28.84 -10.67 -13.47
C LEU A 40 -29.96 -11.49 -12.80
N ARG A 41 -29.66 -12.71 -12.32
CA ARG A 41 -30.66 -13.62 -11.74
C ARG A 41 -30.85 -13.43 -10.23
N GLY A 42 -29.88 -12.84 -9.55
CA GLY A 42 -29.94 -12.59 -8.10
C GLY A 42 -28.56 -12.63 -7.46
N THR A 43 -28.47 -12.14 -6.23
CA THR A 43 -27.22 -12.12 -5.47
C THR A 43 -27.06 -13.39 -4.63
N THR A 44 -25.92 -14.08 -4.79
CA THR A 44 -25.52 -15.23 -3.95
C THR A 44 -24.17 -14.97 -3.29
N LEU A 45 -23.78 -15.82 -2.34
CA LEU A 45 -22.47 -15.74 -1.68
C LEU A 45 -21.32 -15.87 -2.68
N GLU A 46 -21.46 -16.77 -3.65
CA GLU A 46 -20.49 -17.03 -4.72
C GLU A 46 -20.33 -15.80 -5.63
N ILE A 47 -21.41 -15.05 -5.88
CA ILE A 47 -21.32 -13.78 -6.62
C ILE A 47 -20.53 -12.74 -5.83
N VAL A 48 -20.74 -12.63 -4.51
CA VAL A 48 -19.93 -11.72 -3.68
C VAL A 48 -18.46 -12.12 -3.73
N GLN A 49 -18.14 -13.41 -3.59
CA GLN A 49 -16.78 -13.93 -3.65
C GLN A 49 -16.13 -13.71 -5.03
N TYR A 50 -16.90 -13.91 -6.11
CA TYR A 50 -16.48 -13.59 -7.47
C TYR A 50 -16.14 -12.11 -7.64
N LEU A 51 -16.99 -11.20 -7.14
CA LEU A 51 -16.76 -9.76 -7.21
C LEU A 51 -15.55 -9.33 -6.39
N LEU A 52 -15.32 -9.92 -5.21
CA LEU A 52 -14.12 -9.67 -4.40
C LEU A 52 -12.84 -10.11 -5.12
N LEU A 53 -12.83 -11.32 -5.68
CA LEU A 53 -11.68 -11.80 -6.47
C LEU A 53 -11.46 -10.96 -7.72
N THR A 54 -12.53 -10.47 -8.34
CA THR A 54 -12.46 -9.57 -9.49
C THR A 54 -11.89 -8.21 -9.10
N THR A 55 -12.31 -7.66 -7.97
CA THR A 55 -11.76 -6.41 -7.42
C THR A 55 -10.27 -6.56 -7.15
N GLN A 56 -9.85 -7.63 -6.47
CA GLN A 56 -8.45 -7.89 -6.18
C GLN A 56 -7.61 -8.05 -7.45
N TYR A 57 -8.13 -8.75 -8.47
CA TYR A 57 -7.46 -8.89 -9.77
C TYR A 57 -7.26 -7.53 -10.45
N LEU A 58 -8.33 -6.75 -10.57
CA LEU A 58 -8.30 -5.45 -11.25
C LEU A 58 -7.42 -4.42 -10.52
N GLN A 59 -7.23 -4.54 -9.20
CA GLN A 59 -6.32 -3.69 -8.43
C GLN A 59 -4.85 -3.82 -8.88
N GLY A 60 -4.46 -4.97 -9.45
CA GLY A 60 -3.15 -5.18 -10.05
C GLY A 60 -3.05 -4.79 -11.52
N THR A 61 -4.08 -4.14 -12.08
CA THR A 61 -4.17 -3.77 -13.51
C THR A 61 -4.42 -2.28 -13.70
N HIS A 62 -4.39 -1.84 -14.96
CA HIS A 62 -4.63 -0.47 -15.39
C HIS A 62 -6.11 -0.01 -15.37
N ARG A 63 -6.87 -0.42 -14.36
CA ARG A 63 -8.35 -0.31 -14.36
C ARG A 63 -8.93 0.16 -13.04
N SER A 64 -8.32 1.18 -12.41
CA SER A 64 -8.70 1.73 -11.09
C SER A 64 -10.20 2.08 -10.97
N VAL A 65 -10.80 2.72 -11.97
CA VAL A 65 -12.24 3.06 -12.03
C VAL A 65 -13.12 1.80 -12.02
N GLN A 66 -12.72 0.78 -12.78
CA GLN A 66 -13.44 -0.49 -12.84
C GLN A 66 -13.32 -1.22 -11.49
N THR A 67 -12.13 -1.26 -10.90
CA THR A 67 -11.86 -1.82 -9.57
C THR A 67 -12.81 -1.23 -8.53
N TRP A 68 -12.89 0.10 -8.45
CA TRP A 68 -13.78 0.78 -7.50
C TRP A 68 -15.27 0.45 -7.74
N THR A 69 -15.69 0.42 -9.00
CA THR A 69 -17.08 0.12 -9.37
C THR A 69 -17.47 -1.29 -8.96
N ILE A 70 -16.62 -2.27 -9.26
CA ILE A 70 -16.85 -3.68 -8.93
C ILE A 70 -16.81 -3.88 -7.41
N HIS A 71 -15.91 -3.20 -6.70
CA HIS A 71 -15.88 -3.21 -5.24
C HIS A 71 -17.21 -2.72 -4.64
N GLY A 72 -17.70 -1.55 -5.08
CA GLY A 72 -18.98 -1.01 -4.61
C GLY A 72 -20.16 -1.97 -4.86
N LEU A 73 -20.14 -2.70 -5.99
CA LEU A 73 -21.12 -3.75 -6.27
C LEU A 73 -20.97 -4.94 -5.31
N SER A 74 -19.75 -5.35 -4.99
CA SER A 74 -19.47 -6.43 -4.02
C SER A 74 -20.01 -6.10 -2.63
N VAL A 75 -19.85 -4.84 -2.18
CA VAL A 75 -20.35 -4.38 -0.87
C VAL A 75 -21.88 -4.38 -0.85
N LYS A 76 -22.54 -3.82 -1.88
CA LYS A 76 -24.00 -3.83 -1.98
C LYS A 76 -24.56 -5.25 -2.03
N ALA A 77 -23.90 -6.14 -2.77
CA ALA A 77 -24.25 -7.56 -2.85
C ALA A 77 -24.08 -8.28 -1.49
N ALA A 78 -22.99 -8.02 -0.77
CA ALA A 78 -22.75 -8.57 0.56
C ALA A 78 -23.82 -8.10 1.56
N MET A 79 -24.21 -6.83 1.50
CA MET A 79 -25.26 -6.27 2.34
C MET A 79 -26.63 -6.86 2.00
N SER A 80 -26.97 -7.02 0.72
CA SER A 80 -28.30 -7.52 0.30
C SER A 80 -28.58 -8.95 0.76
N ILE A 81 -27.55 -9.80 0.86
CA ILE A 81 -27.67 -11.18 1.37
C ILE A 81 -27.35 -11.30 2.87
N GLY A 82 -27.13 -10.17 3.55
CA GLY A 82 -27.00 -10.11 5.00
C GLY A 82 -25.68 -10.60 5.58
N LEU A 83 -24.56 -10.50 4.85
CA LEU A 83 -23.26 -11.01 5.36
C LEU A 83 -22.76 -10.30 6.63
N HIS A 84 -23.23 -9.07 6.88
CA HIS A 84 -22.90 -8.28 8.07
C HIS A 84 -23.79 -8.63 9.30
N SER A 85 -24.88 -9.37 9.10
CA SER A 85 -25.89 -9.60 10.14
C SER A 85 -25.67 -10.92 10.89
N ARG A 86 -25.53 -10.82 12.21
CA ARG A 86 -25.43 -11.98 13.12
C ARG A 86 -26.73 -12.82 13.10
N ASP A 87 -27.87 -12.17 12.98
CA ASP A 87 -29.19 -12.83 12.97
C ASP A 87 -29.43 -13.62 11.68
N ILE A 88 -28.88 -13.15 10.56
CA ILE A 88 -28.91 -13.89 9.30
C ILE A 88 -27.90 -15.04 9.37
N ALA A 89 -26.70 -14.80 9.90
CA ALA A 89 -25.67 -15.82 10.06
C ALA A 89 -26.15 -17.02 10.90
N SER A 90 -26.93 -16.80 11.96
CA SER A 90 -27.43 -17.86 12.85
C SER A 90 -28.27 -18.95 12.16
N LYS A 91 -28.79 -18.66 10.95
CA LYS A 91 -29.58 -19.59 10.13
C LYS A 91 -28.74 -20.61 9.37
N PHE A 92 -27.41 -20.49 9.40
CA PHE A 92 -26.47 -21.32 8.64
C PHE A 92 -25.66 -22.25 9.54
N THR A 93 -25.07 -23.29 8.95
CA THR A 93 -24.16 -24.19 9.69
C THR A 93 -22.90 -23.45 10.14
N PRO A 94 -22.18 -23.93 11.17
CA PRO A 94 -20.96 -23.26 11.65
C PRO A 94 -19.91 -22.99 10.55
N LEU A 95 -19.73 -23.95 9.63
CA LEU A 95 -18.83 -23.78 8.49
C LEU A 95 -19.31 -22.67 7.54
N GLN A 96 -20.60 -22.67 7.20
CA GLN A 96 -21.18 -21.65 6.34
C GLN A 96 -21.14 -20.25 6.99
N GLN A 97 -21.32 -20.17 8.31
CA GLN A 97 -21.17 -18.92 9.06
C GLN A 97 -19.76 -18.36 8.93
N GLU A 98 -18.72 -19.18 9.09
CA GLU A 98 -17.34 -18.73 8.94
C GLU A 98 -17.00 -18.35 7.50
N ILE A 99 -17.48 -19.07 6.49
CA ILE A 99 -17.27 -18.69 5.08
C ILE A 99 -17.91 -17.32 4.79
N ARG A 100 -19.16 -17.11 5.23
CA ARG A 100 -19.89 -15.84 5.08
C ARG A 100 -19.19 -14.70 5.81
N LYS A 101 -18.77 -14.93 7.05
CA LYS A 101 -18.04 -13.98 7.88
C LYS A 101 -16.71 -13.59 7.23
N ARG A 102 -15.91 -14.56 6.78
CA ARG A 102 -14.64 -14.32 6.07
C ARG A 102 -14.87 -13.50 4.80
N THR A 103 -15.94 -13.78 4.06
CA THR A 103 -16.35 -13.01 2.87
C THR A 103 -16.71 -11.55 3.22
N TRP A 104 -17.43 -11.32 4.32
CA TRP A 104 -17.73 -9.96 4.81
C TRP A 104 -16.46 -9.19 5.18
N PHE A 105 -15.55 -9.82 5.95
CA PHE A 105 -14.27 -9.20 6.29
C PHE A 105 -13.37 -8.99 5.07
N GLY A 106 -13.54 -9.77 3.99
CA GLY A 106 -12.88 -9.54 2.72
C GLY A 106 -13.35 -8.25 2.06
N CYS A 107 -14.66 -7.96 2.13
CA CYS A 107 -15.20 -6.68 1.68
C CYS A 107 -14.59 -5.51 2.47
N ILE A 108 -14.49 -5.64 3.80
CA ILE A 108 -13.90 -4.60 4.67
C ILE A 108 -12.43 -4.37 4.33
N LEU A 109 -11.64 -5.45 4.17
CA LEU A 109 -10.22 -5.35 3.87
C LEU A 109 -9.99 -4.62 2.54
N LEU A 110 -10.73 -4.98 1.49
CA LEU A 110 -10.66 -4.29 0.20
C LEU A 110 -11.14 -2.84 0.29
N ASP A 111 -12.21 -2.56 1.04
CA ASP A 111 -12.72 -1.21 1.20
C ASP A 111 -11.68 -0.26 1.80
N ARG A 112 -10.99 -0.70 2.86
CA ARG A 112 -9.91 0.05 3.50
C ARG A 112 -8.67 0.15 2.62
N SER A 113 -8.29 -0.94 1.93
CA SER A 113 -7.16 -0.94 1.01
C SER A 113 -7.39 0.02 -0.17
N LEU A 114 -8.55 -0.02 -0.81
CA LEU A 114 -8.86 0.86 -1.94
C LEU A 114 -9.02 2.31 -1.48
N GLY A 115 -9.63 2.57 -0.32
CA GLY A 115 -9.68 3.94 0.22
C GLY A 115 -8.28 4.53 0.42
N MET A 116 -7.31 3.70 0.84
CA MET A 116 -5.91 4.09 0.99
C MET A 116 -5.13 4.16 -0.34
N THR A 117 -5.43 3.34 -1.34
CA THR A 117 -4.68 3.35 -2.61
C THR A 117 -5.22 4.35 -3.61
N PHE A 118 -6.53 4.61 -3.60
CA PHE A 118 -7.24 5.40 -4.61
C PHE A 118 -7.73 6.77 -4.14
N GLY A 119 -7.63 7.08 -2.85
CA GLY A 119 -7.99 8.40 -2.33
C GLY A 119 -9.49 8.60 -2.34
N ARG A 120 -10.22 7.50 -2.18
CA ARG A 120 -11.68 7.47 -2.20
C ARG A 120 -12.21 7.26 -0.78
N PRO A 121 -13.38 7.82 -0.44
CA PRO A 121 -14.03 7.52 0.82
C PRO A 121 -14.38 6.03 0.93
N CYS A 122 -14.07 5.42 2.08
CA CYS A 122 -14.48 4.04 2.36
C CYS A 122 -16.01 3.90 2.29
N THR A 123 -16.50 2.83 1.67
CA THR A 123 -17.95 2.60 1.49
C THR A 123 -18.59 1.94 2.72
N ILE A 124 -17.82 1.21 3.53
CA ILE A 124 -18.30 0.50 4.72
C ILE A 124 -17.98 1.32 5.97
N PRO A 125 -18.98 1.94 6.63
CA PRO A 125 -18.79 2.63 7.90
C PRO A 125 -18.31 1.70 9.00
N GLU A 126 -17.53 2.22 9.94
CA GLU A 126 -16.95 1.43 11.04
C GLU A 126 -18.03 0.83 11.93
N GLU A 127 -19.14 1.55 12.13
CA GLU A 127 -20.30 1.12 12.92
C GLU A 127 -21.04 -0.11 12.35
N TYR A 128 -20.78 -0.48 11.09
CA TYR A 128 -21.36 -1.67 10.45
C TYR A 128 -20.52 -2.93 10.72
N ILE A 129 -19.30 -2.78 11.23
CA ILE A 129 -18.39 -3.89 11.52
C ILE A 129 -18.66 -4.41 12.93
N ARG A 130 -19.77 -5.14 13.10
CA ARG A 130 -20.24 -5.64 14.41
C ARG A 130 -20.01 -7.14 14.64
N LEU A 131 -19.54 -7.86 13.63
CA LEU A 131 -19.24 -9.28 13.77
C LEU A 131 -17.91 -9.48 14.49
N ASP A 132 -17.83 -10.54 15.28
CA ASP A 132 -16.54 -10.96 15.85
C ASP A 132 -15.62 -11.46 14.72
N THR A 133 -14.32 -11.35 14.91
CA THR A 133 -13.34 -11.80 13.92
C THR A 133 -13.49 -13.30 13.58
N PRO A 134 -13.11 -13.72 12.37
CA PRO A 134 -13.08 -15.12 11.98
C PRO A 134 -12.36 -16.01 12.98
N LYS A 135 -12.86 -17.24 13.12
CA LYS A 135 -12.27 -18.27 13.97
C LYS A 135 -11.67 -19.37 13.13
N HIS A 136 -10.70 -20.07 13.71
CA HIS A 136 -10.16 -21.27 13.10
C HIS A 136 -11.23 -22.35 13.12
N LEU A 137 -11.43 -23.01 11.98
CA LEU A 137 -12.22 -24.22 11.86
C LEU A 137 -11.33 -25.29 11.25
N PRO A 138 -11.06 -26.40 11.95
CA PRO A 138 -10.22 -27.46 11.42
C PRO A 138 -10.89 -28.07 10.19
N LEU A 139 -10.22 -27.99 9.05
CA LEU A 139 -10.63 -28.65 7.80
C LEU A 139 -9.68 -29.81 7.53
N TYR A 140 -10.23 -30.95 7.11
CA TYR A 140 -9.45 -32.09 6.65
C TYR A 140 -8.84 -31.77 5.29
N THR A 141 -7.66 -31.15 5.30
CA THR A 141 -6.88 -30.81 4.11
C THR A 141 -5.46 -31.35 4.25
N SER A 142 -4.68 -31.30 3.19
CA SER A 142 -3.25 -31.65 3.22
C SER A 142 -2.38 -30.65 4.00
N VAL A 143 -2.92 -29.47 4.35
CA VAL A 143 -2.22 -28.42 5.09
C VAL A 143 -2.31 -28.68 6.59
N SER A 144 -1.20 -28.56 7.31
CA SER A 144 -1.16 -28.78 8.76
C SER A 144 -2.11 -27.84 9.51
N ASP A 145 -2.74 -28.33 10.58
CA ASP A 145 -3.67 -27.54 11.40
C ASP A 145 -3.01 -26.29 11.99
N GLN A 146 -1.71 -26.36 12.29
CA GLN A 146 -0.93 -25.23 12.77
C GLN A 146 -0.87 -24.09 11.76
N ILE A 147 -0.66 -24.39 10.47
CA ILE A 147 -0.66 -23.39 9.40
C ILE A 147 -2.06 -22.84 9.14
N GLN A 148 -3.10 -23.69 9.24
CA GLN A 148 -4.49 -23.22 9.12
C GLN A 148 -4.87 -22.23 10.25
N ARG A 149 -4.45 -22.51 11.49
CA ARG A 149 -4.59 -21.57 12.63
C ARG A 149 -3.87 -20.27 12.36
N LEU A 150 -2.59 -20.34 12.00
CA LEU A 150 -1.78 -19.17 11.71
C LEU A 150 -2.33 -18.34 10.55
N SER A 151 -2.87 -18.98 9.50
CA SER A 151 -3.54 -18.30 8.39
C SER A 151 -4.77 -17.50 8.85
N THR A 152 -5.54 -18.06 9.80
CA THR A 152 -6.67 -17.35 10.40
C THR A 152 -6.20 -16.16 11.27
N GLU A 153 -5.14 -16.33 12.06
CA GLU A 153 -4.53 -15.26 12.84
C GLU A 153 -3.96 -14.15 11.95
N PHE A 154 -3.25 -14.50 10.87
CA PHE A 154 -2.76 -13.57 9.85
C PHE A 154 -3.91 -12.79 9.21
N TYR A 155 -5.01 -13.45 8.87
CA TYR A 155 -6.19 -12.79 8.31
C TYR A 155 -6.81 -11.80 9.29
N ASN A 156 -6.96 -12.19 10.57
CA ASN A 156 -7.49 -11.32 11.62
C ASN A 156 -6.57 -10.12 11.91
N ALA A 157 -5.26 -10.35 11.97
CA ALA A 157 -4.26 -9.30 12.15
C ALA A 157 -4.30 -8.30 10.98
N SER A 158 -4.44 -8.81 9.75
CA SER A 158 -4.60 -8.00 8.55
C SER A 158 -5.86 -7.14 8.59
N VAL A 159 -7.02 -7.73 8.91
CA VAL A 159 -8.27 -6.98 9.08
C VAL A 159 -8.09 -5.88 10.13
N SER A 160 -7.44 -6.18 11.25
CA SER A 160 -7.23 -5.23 12.33
C SER A 160 -6.36 -4.03 11.90
N VAL A 161 -5.21 -4.25 11.24
CA VAL A 161 -4.37 -3.13 10.77
C VAL A 161 -5.05 -2.29 9.69
N TYR A 162 -5.83 -2.90 8.79
CA TYR A 162 -6.62 -2.16 7.80
C TYR A 162 -7.75 -1.34 8.43
N ARG A 163 -8.30 -1.76 9.57
CA ARG A 163 -9.25 -0.94 10.35
C ARG A 163 -8.55 0.27 10.99
N ILE A 164 -7.31 0.10 11.51
CA ILE A 164 -6.48 1.22 11.97
C ILE A 164 -6.23 2.20 10.82
N MET A 165 -5.87 1.71 9.62
CA MET A 165 -5.72 2.55 8.42
C MET A 165 -7.00 3.32 8.07
N GLY A 166 -8.17 2.71 8.24
CA GLY A 166 -9.46 3.42 8.08
C GLY A 166 -9.64 4.58 9.05
N ARG A 167 -9.24 4.40 10.32
CA ARG A 167 -9.24 5.48 11.32
C ARG A 167 -8.22 6.57 11.00
N ILE A 168 -7.04 6.20 10.50
CA ILE A 168 -6.04 7.16 9.99
C ILE A 168 -6.65 8.04 8.89
N ILE A 169 -7.30 7.43 7.89
CA ILE A 169 -7.97 8.15 6.79
C ILE A 169 -9.07 9.08 7.33
N THR A 170 -9.84 8.60 8.30
CA THR A 170 -10.93 9.39 8.91
C THR A 170 -10.37 10.60 9.66
N ALA A 171 -9.36 10.41 10.50
CA ALA A 171 -8.82 11.41 11.41
C ALA A 171 -7.90 12.43 10.72
N LEU A 172 -7.10 12.00 9.74
CA LEU A 172 -6.04 12.81 9.16
C LEU A 172 -6.26 13.19 7.69
N TYR A 173 -7.18 12.53 6.99
CA TYR A 173 -7.46 12.76 5.57
C TYR A 173 -8.91 13.19 5.30
N GLY A 174 -9.70 13.51 6.33
CA GLY A 174 -11.08 13.98 6.18
C GLY A 174 -11.96 12.99 5.42
N ASN A 175 -11.75 11.68 5.61
CA ASN A 175 -12.42 10.60 4.88
C ASN A 175 -12.16 10.61 3.36
N ASN A 176 -11.10 11.27 2.88
CA ASN A 176 -10.83 11.49 1.46
C ASN A 176 -11.99 12.22 0.72
N LEU A 177 -12.75 13.06 1.42
CA LEU A 177 -13.88 13.79 0.82
C LEU A 177 -13.43 15.04 0.05
N GLY A 178 -12.18 15.48 0.21
CA GLY A 178 -11.68 16.72 -0.40
C GLY A 178 -12.41 17.98 0.09
N CYS A 179 -13.16 17.88 1.19
CA CYS A 179 -13.78 19.01 1.86
C CYS A 179 -12.84 19.42 2.99
N ASP A 180 -12.40 20.68 2.99
CA ASP A 180 -11.47 21.23 3.98
C ASP A 180 -12.02 21.09 5.40
N THR A 181 -11.68 20.00 6.09
CA THR A 181 -11.65 20.00 7.55
C THR A 181 -10.30 20.58 7.93
N GLN A 182 -10.22 21.90 8.12
CA GLN A 182 -9.06 22.52 8.74
C GLN A 182 -8.96 22.02 10.20
N SER A 183 -8.38 20.83 10.38
CA SER A 183 -7.95 20.38 11.70
C SER A 183 -6.75 21.24 12.10
N SER A 184 -6.82 21.86 13.29
CA SER A 184 -5.67 22.56 13.86
C SER A 184 -4.48 21.60 13.94
N ASP A 185 -3.25 22.10 13.74
CA ASP A 185 -2.03 21.28 13.79
C ASP A 185 -1.95 20.45 15.08
N THR A 186 -2.34 21.02 16.22
CA THR A 186 -2.39 20.32 17.50
C THR A 186 -3.31 19.10 17.47
N SER A 187 -4.50 19.21 16.86
CA SER A 187 -5.44 18.10 16.74
C SER A 187 -4.91 16.99 15.84
N ALA A 188 -4.21 17.33 14.75
CA ALA A 188 -3.58 16.34 13.87
C ALA A 188 -2.44 15.60 14.60
N MET A 189 -1.62 16.33 15.36
CA MET A 189 -0.54 15.74 16.16
C MET A 189 -1.07 14.82 17.27
N THR A 190 -2.14 15.22 17.97
CA THR A 190 -2.79 14.36 18.97
C THR A 190 -3.31 13.07 18.34
N ALA A 191 -4.00 13.17 17.20
CA ALA A 191 -4.49 11.99 16.49
C ALA A 191 -3.34 11.07 16.04
N ILE A 192 -2.19 11.63 15.61
CA ILE A 192 -1.00 10.84 15.26
C ILE A 192 -0.51 10.04 16.46
N ILE A 193 -0.36 10.66 17.63
CA ILE A 193 0.12 10.00 18.84
C ILE A 193 -0.83 8.88 19.28
N GLU A 194 -2.14 9.13 19.25
CA GLU A 194 -3.15 8.13 19.62
C GLU A 194 -3.14 6.92 18.68
N LEU A 195 -3.05 7.15 17.36
CA LEU A 195 -3.01 6.10 16.36
C LEU A 195 -1.66 5.37 16.32
N GLU A 196 -0.56 6.04 16.67
CA GLU A 196 0.75 5.42 16.86
C GLU A 196 0.73 4.44 18.04
N GLN A 197 0.11 4.84 19.17
CA GLN A 197 -0.10 3.93 20.30
C GLN A 197 -0.95 2.73 19.89
N GLU A 198 -2.03 2.93 19.12
CA GLU A 198 -2.86 1.82 18.65
C GLU A 198 -2.10 0.85 17.72
N LEU A 199 -1.24 1.36 16.85
CA LEU A 199 -0.35 0.53 16.02
C LEU A 199 0.67 -0.25 16.87
N SER A 200 1.22 0.39 17.91
CA SER A 200 2.14 -0.26 18.86
C SER A 200 1.45 -1.38 19.65
N ASP A 201 0.24 -1.12 20.15
CA ASP A 201 -0.58 -2.11 20.85
C ASP A 201 -0.94 -3.27 19.91
N TRP A 202 -1.31 -2.97 18.67
CA TRP A 202 -1.55 -3.98 17.65
C TRP A 202 -0.31 -4.87 17.45
N GLN A 203 0.88 -4.28 17.31
CA GLN A 203 2.13 -5.01 17.14
C GLN A 203 2.43 -5.92 18.35
N GLY A 204 2.26 -5.41 19.57
CA GLY A 204 2.51 -6.14 20.81
C GLY A 204 1.59 -7.35 21.01
N ASN A 205 0.35 -7.26 20.52
CA ASN A 205 -0.66 -8.32 20.63
C ASN A 205 -0.53 -9.44 19.59
N LEU A 206 0.39 -9.33 18.62
CA LEU A 206 0.58 -10.38 17.62
C LEU A 206 1.31 -11.61 18.18
N PRO A 207 0.96 -12.83 17.70
CA PRO A 207 1.78 -14.02 17.89
C PRO A 207 3.21 -13.80 17.40
N VAL A 208 4.19 -14.41 18.06
CA VAL A 208 5.62 -14.22 17.75
C VAL A 208 5.95 -14.51 16.28
N GLN A 209 5.26 -15.48 15.67
CA GLN A 209 5.44 -15.87 14.27
C GLN A 209 4.94 -14.82 13.27
N LEU A 210 4.09 -13.88 13.70
CA LEU A 210 3.49 -12.83 12.87
C LEU A 210 4.02 -11.43 13.21
N ARG A 211 4.84 -11.28 14.25
CA ARG A 211 5.37 -9.97 14.65
C ARG A 211 6.25 -9.35 13.56
N PRO A 212 6.10 -8.04 13.27
CA PRO A 212 7.00 -7.31 12.38
C PRO A 212 8.47 -7.51 12.71
N PHE A 213 9.33 -7.43 11.70
CA PHE A 213 10.77 -7.61 11.81
C PHE A 213 11.56 -6.59 10.97
N SER A 214 12.84 -6.49 11.25
CA SER A 214 13.83 -5.72 10.48
C SER A 214 14.50 -6.55 9.37
N ALA A 215 15.06 -5.90 8.35
CA ALA A 215 15.78 -6.59 7.29
C ALA A 215 16.91 -7.48 7.82
N ASP A 216 17.63 -7.05 8.86
CA ASP A 216 18.68 -7.85 9.50
C ASP A 216 18.16 -9.17 10.08
N GLU A 217 16.95 -9.16 10.67
CA GLU A 217 16.32 -10.37 11.18
C GLU A 217 15.87 -11.29 10.04
N LEU A 218 15.41 -10.72 8.92
CA LEU A 218 15.03 -11.48 7.73
C LEU A 218 16.22 -12.22 7.12
N SER A 219 17.35 -11.53 6.95
CA SER A 219 18.58 -12.12 6.41
C SER A 219 19.17 -13.22 7.29
N ARG A 220 18.80 -13.30 8.57
CA ARG A 220 19.19 -14.42 9.46
C ARG A 220 18.25 -15.62 9.35
N LEU A 221 17.02 -15.42 8.88
CA LEU A 221 16.04 -16.50 8.70
C LEU A 221 16.32 -17.29 7.41
N THR A 222 16.90 -16.65 6.39
CA THR A 222 17.29 -17.30 5.12
C THR A 222 18.29 -18.43 5.28
N ASP A 223 19.12 -18.41 6.33
CA ASP A 223 20.15 -19.43 6.58
C ASP A 223 19.60 -20.73 7.21
N ILE A 224 18.31 -20.75 7.60
CA ILE A 224 17.68 -21.89 8.26
C ILE A 224 16.80 -22.63 7.23
N GLU A 225 17.39 -23.56 6.50
CA GLU A 225 16.82 -24.34 5.37
C GLU A 225 15.55 -25.20 5.68
N THR A 226 14.90 -25.03 6.84
CA THR A 226 13.85 -25.95 7.34
C THR A 226 12.52 -25.30 7.72
N GLN A 227 12.31 -23.99 7.49
CA GLN A 227 11.04 -23.34 7.81
C GLN A 227 10.02 -23.42 6.66
N ASP A 228 8.76 -23.66 7.00
CA ASP A 228 7.62 -23.53 6.08
C ASP A 228 7.53 -22.07 5.58
N THR A 229 7.80 -21.88 4.28
CA THR A 229 7.83 -20.55 3.63
C THR A 229 6.50 -19.79 3.75
N THR A 230 5.40 -20.49 4.07
CA THR A 230 4.10 -19.86 4.35
C THR A 230 4.14 -18.97 5.59
N VAL A 231 4.85 -19.38 6.64
CA VAL A 231 4.98 -18.61 7.88
C VAL A 231 5.77 -17.32 7.62
N GLU A 232 6.90 -17.46 6.92
CA GLU A 232 7.73 -16.33 6.51
C GLU A 232 6.94 -15.35 5.63
N ARG A 233 6.21 -15.87 4.63
CA ARG A 233 5.32 -15.09 3.76
C ARG A 233 4.29 -14.28 4.56
N PHE A 234 3.60 -14.90 5.51
CA PHE A 234 2.62 -14.19 6.35
C PHE A 234 3.29 -13.06 7.14
N ARG A 235 4.47 -13.33 7.70
CA ARG A 235 5.24 -12.35 8.47
C ARG A 235 5.71 -11.19 7.60
N VAL A 236 6.25 -11.45 6.40
CA VAL A 236 6.68 -10.42 5.42
C VAL A 236 5.49 -9.53 5.05
N ILE A 237 4.38 -10.12 4.60
CA ILE A 237 3.19 -9.36 4.15
C ILE A 237 2.63 -8.50 5.29
N LEU A 238 2.59 -9.04 6.51
CA LEU A 238 2.04 -8.32 7.66
C LEU A 238 2.97 -7.18 8.11
N THR A 239 4.29 -7.37 8.03
CA THR A 239 5.30 -6.34 8.29
C THR A 239 5.15 -5.18 7.32
N LEU A 240 5.04 -5.46 6.02
CA LEU A 240 4.86 -4.41 4.99
C LEU A 240 3.53 -3.65 5.17
N ARG A 241 2.45 -4.34 5.54
CA ARG A 241 1.16 -3.70 5.85
C ARG A 241 1.26 -2.77 7.06
N TYR A 242 1.95 -3.21 8.12
CA TYR A 242 2.19 -2.41 9.32
C TYR A 242 3.00 -1.15 9.01
N LEU A 243 4.13 -1.29 8.32
CA LEU A 243 4.99 -0.17 7.95
C LEU A 243 4.25 0.80 7.02
N ASN A 244 3.44 0.29 6.08
CA ASN A 244 2.62 1.14 5.23
C ASN A 244 1.52 1.90 6.02
N ALA A 245 0.98 1.34 7.12
CA ALA A 245 0.08 2.08 8.01
C ALA A 245 0.80 3.24 8.71
N GLN A 246 2.04 3.02 9.17
CA GLN A 246 2.87 4.07 9.76
C GLN A 246 3.24 5.15 8.73
N LEU A 247 3.55 4.74 7.50
CA LEU A 247 3.82 5.68 6.40
C LEU A 247 2.57 6.53 6.13
N LEU A 248 1.38 5.92 6.07
CA LEU A 248 0.11 6.66 5.92
C LEU A 248 -0.16 7.61 7.09
N LEU A 249 0.20 7.23 8.31
CA LEU A 249 -0.01 8.01 9.54
C LEU A 249 0.77 9.32 9.53
N HIS A 250 2.06 9.28 9.20
CA HIS A 250 2.93 10.47 9.27
C HIS A 250 2.97 11.30 7.97
N ARG A 251 2.43 10.78 6.86
CA ARG A 251 2.42 11.47 5.57
C ARG A 251 1.79 12.87 5.60
N PRO A 252 0.64 13.15 6.26
CA PRO A 252 0.01 14.47 6.23
C PRO A 252 0.87 15.56 6.86
N THR A 253 1.53 15.24 7.98
CA THR A 253 2.48 16.15 8.63
C THR A 253 3.69 16.39 7.75
N PHE A 254 4.21 15.36 7.10
CA PHE A 254 5.36 15.48 6.21
C PHE A 254 5.08 16.33 4.96
N ILE A 255 3.91 16.14 4.33
CA ILE A 255 3.45 16.99 3.21
C ILE A 255 3.37 18.46 3.65
N ARG A 256 2.89 18.72 4.87
CA ARG A 256 2.84 20.08 5.40
C ARG A 256 4.24 20.70 5.50
N SER A 257 5.23 19.95 5.99
CA SER A 257 6.63 20.38 6.01
C SER A 257 7.14 20.70 4.60
N LEU A 258 6.87 19.84 3.61
CA LEU A 258 7.24 20.10 2.21
C LEU A 258 6.56 21.36 1.64
N SER A 259 5.27 21.55 1.94
CA SER A 259 4.53 22.74 1.49
C SER A 259 5.04 24.03 2.15
N ALA A 260 5.54 23.96 3.39
CA ALA A 260 6.14 25.10 4.07
C ALA A 260 7.44 25.55 3.36
N LEU A 261 8.29 24.60 2.94
CA LEU A 261 9.51 24.89 2.19
C LEU A 261 9.22 25.61 0.86
N SER A 262 8.20 25.16 0.13
CA SER A 262 7.78 25.79 -1.13
C SER A 262 7.23 27.22 -0.95
N ARG A 263 6.71 27.54 0.25
CA ARG A 263 6.24 28.88 0.59
C ARG A 263 7.35 29.78 1.13
N GLU A 264 8.29 29.22 1.88
CA GLU A 264 9.44 29.94 2.45
C GLU A 264 10.40 30.41 1.36
N SER A 265 10.57 29.65 0.27
CA SER A 265 11.30 30.12 -0.93
C SER A 265 10.70 31.39 -1.54
N LYS A 266 9.39 31.65 -1.33
CA LYS A 266 8.65 32.81 -1.85
C LYS A 266 8.58 33.99 -0.86
N THR A 267 8.83 33.80 0.43
CA THR A 267 8.72 34.87 1.45
C THR A 267 9.84 34.85 2.48
N SER A 268 10.78 35.79 2.36
CA SER A 268 11.85 36.05 3.34
C SER A 268 11.30 36.72 4.60
N CYS A 269 10.89 35.95 5.63
CA CYS A 269 10.94 36.29 7.07
C CYS A 269 9.94 35.48 7.94
N ARG A 270 10.44 34.62 8.86
CA ARG A 270 10.30 34.68 10.36
C ARG A 270 10.18 33.33 11.10
N ASN A 271 10.92 33.29 12.21
CA ASN A 271 10.68 32.72 13.56
C ASN A 271 10.16 31.28 13.72
N SER A 272 11.10 30.34 13.65
CA SER A 272 11.05 28.93 14.07
C SER A 272 11.47 28.78 15.54
N GLY A 273 10.79 28.00 16.38
CA GLY A 273 11.31 27.78 17.75
C GLY A 273 10.75 26.65 18.61
N SER A 274 9.51 26.19 18.43
CA SER A 274 8.99 25.09 19.29
C SER A 274 8.06 24.12 18.60
N VAL A 275 7.17 24.57 17.70
CA VAL A 275 6.33 23.68 16.86
C VAL A 275 7.18 22.88 15.86
N ASN A 276 8.36 23.41 15.51
CA ASN A 276 9.23 22.82 14.49
C ASN A 276 10.00 21.59 14.98
N SER A 277 10.26 21.42 16.28
CA SER A 277 11.04 20.27 16.77
C SER A 277 10.23 18.97 16.80
N MET A 278 8.96 19.04 17.18
CA MET A 278 8.06 17.89 17.18
C MET A 278 7.71 17.47 15.75
N GLN A 279 7.43 18.44 14.88
CA GLN A 279 7.22 18.22 13.46
C GLN A 279 8.43 17.55 12.80
N ALA A 280 9.65 18.05 13.04
CA ALA A 280 10.87 17.43 12.54
C ALA A 280 11.07 16.00 13.06
N SER A 281 10.58 15.67 14.27
CA SER A 281 10.59 14.29 14.77
C SER A 281 9.67 13.39 13.96
N PHE A 282 8.45 13.83 13.65
CA PHE A 282 7.53 13.07 12.80
C PHE A 282 8.07 12.87 11.38
N ASP A 283 8.72 13.90 10.81
CA ASP A 283 9.34 13.80 9.49
C ASP A 283 10.49 12.78 9.47
N ARG A 284 11.30 12.73 10.54
CA ARG A 284 12.35 11.72 10.70
C ARG A 284 11.77 10.31 10.78
N VAL A 285 10.70 10.11 11.55
CA VAL A 285 10.02 8.81 11.66
C VAL A 285 9.46 8.38 10.30
N PHE A 286 8.83 9.31 9.56
CA PHE A 286 8.31 9.04 8.22
C PHE A 286 9.40 8.53 7.25
N VAL A 287 10.55 9.20 7.21
CA VAL A 287 11.69 8.78 6.37
C VAL A 287 12.29 7.45 6.85
N GLN A 288 12.41 7.24 8.17
CA GLN A 288 12.94 5.99 8.73
C GLN A 288 12.05 4.78 8.43
N VAL A 289 10.72 4.95 8.51
CA VAL A 289 9.75 3.91 8.13
C VAL A 289 9.92 3.57 6.64
N ALA A 290 10.05 4.59 5.78
CA ALA A 290 10.27 4.39 4.35
C ALA A 290 11.58 3.62 4.06
N GLN A 291 12.68 3.98 4.72
CA GLN A 291 13.95 3.25 4.62
C GLN A 291 13.79 1.78 5.02
N THR A 292 13.08 1.51 6.13
CA THR A 292 12.82 0.14 6.59
C THR A 292 12.00 -0.67 5.58
N ILE A 293 11.02 -0.05 4.92
CA ILE A 293 10.25 -0.69 3.83
C ILE A 293 11.20 -1.09 2.69
N LEU A 294 12.07 -0.20 2.26
CA LEU A 294 13.02 -0.45 1.17
C LEU A 294 14.06 -1.52 1.55
N ASP A 295 14.53 -1.54 2.79
CA ASP A 295 15.43 -2.56 3.32
C ASP A 295 14.80 -3.95 3.27
N ILE A 296 13.56 -4.09 3.75
CA ILE A 296 12.86 -5.38 3.73
C ILE A 296 12.57 -5.82 2.30
N ILE A 297 12.04 -4.92 1.45
CA ILE A 297 11.70 -5.28 0.07
C ILE A 297 12.96 -5.69 -0.71
N HIS A 298 14.06 -4.95 -0.57
CA HIS A 298 15.33 -5.30 -1.20
C HIS A 298 15.87 -6.63 -0.69
N ALA A 299 15.90 -6.85 0.63
CA ALA A 299 16.33 -8.12 1.21
C ALA A 299 15.51 -9.32 0.72
N VAL A 300 14.21 -9.16 0.46
CA VAL A 300 13.37 -10.21 -0.15
C VAL A 300 13.70 -10.39 -1.64
N MET A 301 13.80 -9.29 -2.41
CA MET A 301 13.98 -9.33 -3.88
C MET A 301 15.38 -9.76 -4.32
N MET A 302 16.39 -9.60 -3.47
CA MET A 302 17.78 -10.00 -3.74
C MET A 302 18.11 -11.44 -3.33
N ARG A 303 17.11 -12.22 -2.87
CA ARG A 303 17.28 -13.66 -2.69
C ARG A 303 17.48 -14.35 -4.04
N GLN A 304 18.11 -15.53 -4.05
CA GLN A 304 18.38 -16.29 -5.28
C GLN A 304 17.12 -16.59 -6.10
N ASP A 305 15.98 -16.79 -5.44
CA ASP A 305 14.67 -17.03 -6.05
C ASP A 305 13.83 -15.74 -6.21
N HIS A 306 14.47 -14.58 -6.01
CA HIS A 306 13.84 -13.27 -5.92
C HIS A 306 12.75 -13.15 -4.84
N GLY A 307 12.65 -14.09 -3.89
CA GLY A 307 11.70 -14.07 -2.79
C GLY A 307 10.24 -13.85 -3.20
N ARG A 308 9.88 -14.10 -4.46
CA ARG A 308 8.56 -13.74 -5.04
C ARG A 308 7.41 -14.44 -4.34
N HIS A 309 7.67 -15.63 -3.80
CA HIS A 309 6.70 -16.40 -3.04
C HIS A 309 6.31 -15.75 -1.70
N LEU A 310 7.13 -14.82 -1.19
CA LEU A 310 6.96 -14.15 0.10
C LEU A 310 6.14 -12.85 0.01
N ILE A 311 6.11 -12.20 -1.14
CA ILE A 311 5.45 -10.88 -1.30
C ILE A 311 3.95 -10.97 -1.59
N GLY A 312 3.44 -12.15 -1.97
CA GLY A 312 2.04 -12.34 -2.32
C GLY A 312 1.67 -11.66 -3.63
N ALA A 313 0.78 -10.66 -3.59
CA ALA A 313 0.39 -9.93 -4.80
C ALA A 313 1.38 -8.80 -5.06
N TRP A 314 2.15 -8.92 -6.15
CA TRP A 314 3.31 -8.08 -6.47
C TRP A 314 3.01 -6.57 -6.51
N TRP A 315 1.80 -6.17 -6.91
CA TRP A 315 1.40 -4.76 -7.00
C TRP A 315 1.38 -4.06 -5.64
N PHE A 316 1.16 -4.78 -4.53
CA PHE A 316 1.30 -4.19 -3.20
C PHE A 316 2.75 -3.85 -2.88
N THR A 317 3.69 -4.74 -3.20
CA THR A 317 5.13 -4.49 -3.01
C THR A 317 5.59 -3.31 -3.85
N LEU A 318 5.13 -3.23 -5.11
CA LEU A 318 5.39 -2.09 -5.96
C LEU A 318 4.87 -0.79 -5.33
N TYR A 319 3.62 -0.79 -4.86
CA TYR A 319 3.01 0.37 -4.21
C TYR A 319 3.80 0.81 -2.95
N TYR A 320 4.21 -0.15 -2.10
CA TYR A 320 4.97 0.13 -0.89
C TYR A 320 6.38 0.65 -1.20
N ALA A 321 7.11 0.00 -2.12
CA ALA A 321 8.46 0.40 -2.51
C ALA A 321 8.46 1.81 -3.12
N PHE A 322 7.55 2.07 -4.07
CA PHE A 322 7.45 3.38 -4.71
C PHE A 322 7.04 4.47 -3.71
N SER A 323 6.05 4.21 -2.84
CA SER A 323 5.64 5.15 -1.79
C SER A 323 6.78 5.47 -0.82
N ALA A 324 7.60 4.47 -0.49
CA ALA A 324 8.76 4.63 0.37
C ALA A 324 9.90 5.40 -0.32
N ALA A 325 10.21 5.09 -1.58
CA ALA A 325 11.20 5.82 -2.36
C ALA A 325 10.83 7.31 -2.49
N LEU A 326 9.56 7.62 -2.73
CA LEU A 326 9.06 9.00 -2.70
C LEU A 326 9.24 9.69 -1.34
N ALA A 327 8.99 8.99 -0.24
CA ALA A 327 9.20 9.52 1.10
C ALA A 327 10.68 9.84 1.38
N VAL A 328 11.59 8.96 0.95
CA VAL A 328 13.05 9.20 1.03
C VAL A 328 13.45 10.41 0.19
N PHE A 329 12.93 10.50 -1.05
CA PHE A 329 13.17 11.62 -1.94
C PHE A 329 12.68 12.95 -1.32
N GLY A 330 11.46 12.99 -0.79
CA GLY A 330 10.96 14.16 -0.07
C GLY A 330 11.84 14.52 1.13
N GLY A 331 12.39 13.54 1.85
CA GLY A 331 13.25 13.77 3.01
C GLY A 331 14.57 14.44 2.61
N MET A 332 15.09 14.11 1.43
CA MET A 332 16.24 14.77 0.83
C MET A 332 15.95 16.24 0.49
N LEU A 333 14.74 16.56 0.01
CA LEU A 333 14.32 17.94 -0.25
C LEU A 333 14.29 18.78 1.03
N ILE A 334 13.71 18.23 2.12
CA ILE A 334 13.67 18.92 3.42
C ILE A 334 15.08 19.16 3.98
N ALA A 335 16.01 18.22 3.76
CA ALA A 335 17.38 18.36 4.23
C ALA A 335 18.16 19.48 3.50
N LYS A 336 17.82 19.81 2.25
CA LYS A 336 18.53 20.84 1.46
C LYS A 336 18.46 22.23 2.08
N ASP A 337 17.43 22.52 2.86
CA ASP A 337 17.22 23.82 3.53
C ASP A 337 17.98 23.95 4.86
N SER A 338 18.75 22.92 5.24
CA SER A 338 19.52 22.93 6.49
C SER A 338 20.84 23.69 6.34
N VAL A 339 21.23 24.44 7.37
CA VAL A 339 22.41 25.35 7.35
C VAL A 339 23.76 24.59 7.40
N ASP A 340 23.76 23.29 7.71
CA ASP A 340 24.97 22.49 7.90
C ASP A 340 25.28 21.61 6.66
N GLU A 341 26.17 22.11 5.78
CA GLU A 341 26.54 21.46 4.51
C GLU A 341 27.01 19.99 4.67
N ILE A 342 27.67 19.66 5.80
CA ILE A 342 28.20 18.30 6.03
C ILE A 342 27.06 17.31 6.33
N ASP A 343 26.06 17.75 7.11
CA ASP A 343 24.85 16.96 7.39
C ASP A 343 23.96 16.83 6.14
N VAL A 344 23.92 17.85 5.27
CA VAL A 344 23.23 17.78 3.97
C VAL A 344 23.83 16.72 3.06
N GLU A 345 25.16 16.71 2.89
CA GLU A 345 25.82 15.75 1.99
C GLU A 345 25.64 14.31 2.48
N SER A 346 25.81 14.06 3.79
CA SER A 346 25.59 12.73 4.36
C SER A 346 24.14 12.24 4.20
N ARG A 347 23.16 13.13 4.33
CA ARG A 347 21.75 12.80 4.11
C ARG A 347 21.43 12.53 2.64
N ARG A 348 22.03 13.29 1.72
CA ARG A 348 21.92 13.09 0.28
C ARG A 348 22.48 11.73 -0.11
N ASP A 349 23.70 11.40 0.32
CA ASP A 349 24.32 10.10 0.08
C ASP A 349 23.44 8.94 0.56
N ARG A 350 22.90 9.07 1.77
CA ARG A 350 22.00 8.06 2.33
C ARG A 350 20.71 7.94 1.50
N ALA A 351 20.10 9.06 1.12
CA ALA A 351 18.89 9.05 0.28
C ALA A 351 19.16 8.39 -1.07
N SER A 352 20.24 8.76 -1.76
CA SER A 352 20.64 8.17 -3.05
C SER A 352 20.84 6.65 -2.96
N ARG A 353 21.45 6.14 -1.88
CA ARG A 353 21.58 4.69 -1.65
C ARG A 353 20.21 4.01 -1.59
N TYR A 354 19.30 4.55 -0.79
CA TYR A 354 17.95 3.99 -0.64
C TYR A 354 17.12 4.08 -1.93
N LEU A 355 17.25 5.17 -2.70
CA LEU A 355 16.58 5.29 -3.99
C LEU A 355 17.10 4.25 -4.98
N ASN A 356 18.42 4.09 -5.11
CA ASN A 356 19.03 3.06 -5.95
C ASN A 356 18.61 1.65 -5.52
N GLN A 357 18.58 1.38 -4.22
CA GLN A 357 18.10 0.12 -3.64
C GLN A 357 16.62 -0.13 -3.99
N GLY A 358 15.80 0.92 -3.93
CA GLY A 358 14.40 0.89 -4.36
C GLY A 358 14.25 0.58 -5.84
N CYS A 359 15.02 1.25 -6.72
CA CYS A 359 15.06 0.96 -8.15
C CYS A 359 15.39 -0.50 -8.41
N GLU A 360 16.49 -0.98 -7.81
CA GLU A 360 16.97 -2.34 -8.00
C GLU A 360 15.90 -3.36 -7.60
N ALA A 361 15.28 -3.18 -6.42
CA ALA A 361 14.24 -4.08 -5.94
C ALA A 361 12.95 -4.03 -6.79
N ILE A 362 12.55 -2.83 -7.24
CA ILE A 362 11.37 -2.66 -8.11
C ILE A 362 11.60 -3.34 -9.46
N SER A 363 12.79 -3.19 -10.06
CA SER A 363 13.15 -3.85 -11.33
C SER A 363 13.02 -5.37 -11.26
N GLN A 364 13.27 -5.98 -10.10
CA GLN A 364 13.13 -7.44 -9.91
C GLN A 364 11.66 -7.92 -9.81
N LEU A 365 10.69 -7.02 -9.61
CA LEU A 365 9.27 -7.38 -9.53
C LEU A 365 8.72 -7.84 -10.88
N SER A 366 9.11 -7.17 -11.96
CA SER A 366 8.68 -7.49 -13.32
C SER A 366 9.57 -6.79 -14.36
N ASN A 367 10.11 -7.55 -15.30
CA ASN A 367 10.97 -7.00 -16.35
C ASN A 367 10.19 -6.28 -17.45
N ASP A 368 8.95 -6.71 -17.73
CA ASP A 368 8.19 -6.23 -18.90
C ASP A 368 6.91 -5.46 -18.51
N ASN A 369 6.60 -5.33 -17.22
CA ASN A 369 5.41 -4.59 -16.80
C ASN A 369 5.63 -3.07 -16.94
N PRO A 370 4.79 -2.35 -17.69
CA PRO A 370 4.97 -0.93 -17.95
C PRO A 370 4.87 -0.06 -16.69
N ILE A 371 4.12 -0.49 -15.66
CA ILE A 371 4.06 0.23 -14.38
C ILE A 371 5.41 0.13 -13.67
N VAL A 372 6.00 -1.06 -13.63
CA VAL A 372 7.30 -1.29 -13.00
C VAL A 372 8.38 -0.46 -13.70
N LEU A 373 8.42 -0.48 -15.03
CA LEU A 373 9.36 0.33 -15.82
C LEU A 373 9.19 1.83 -15.60
N ARG A 374 7.95 2.34 -15.50
CA ARG A 374 7.71 3.76 -15.17
C ARG A 374 8.20 4.12 -13.77
N CYS A 375 8.01 3.21 -12.79
CA CYS A 375 8.48 3.43 -11.43
C CYS A 375 10.01 3.44 -11.34
N THR A 376 10.72 2.60 -12.10
CA THR A 376 12.20 2.57 -12.09
C THR A 376 12.79 3.81 -12.75
N GLN A 377 12.23 4.23 -13.89
CA GLN A 377 12.63 5.45 -14.60
C GLN A 377 12.51 6.72 -13.75
N PHE A 378 11.55 6.77 -12.82
CA PHE A 378 11.34 7.93 -11.96
C PHE A 378 12.53 8.19 -11.01
N PHE A 379 13.26 7.14 -10.63
CA PHE A 379 14.34 7.21 -9.65
C PHE A 379 15.73 6.94 -10.24
N GLU A 380 15.82 6.57 -11.52
CA GLU A 380 17.11 6.45 -12.20
C GLU A 380 17.77 7.83 -12.31
N PRO A 381 19.06 7.96 -11.93
CA PRO A 381 19.78 9.21 -12.10
C PRO A 381 19.92 9.50 -13.59
N GLN A 382 19.17 10.49 -14.09
CA GLN A 382 19.39 10.99 -15.44
C GLN A 382 20.80 11.59 -15.49
N SER A 383 21.68 10.97 -16.25
CA SER A 383 23.00 11.50 -16.55
C SER A 383 22.85 12.75 -17.42
N THR A 384 22.66 13.91 -16.83
CA THR A 384 22.89 15.18 -17.52
C THR A 384 24.39 15.37 -17.66
N GLY A 385 24.87 15.34 -18.90
CA GLY A 385 26.25 15.69 -19.22
C GLY A 385 26.54 17.15 -18.82
N ASP A 386 27.81 17.38 -18.46
CA ASP A 386 28.46 18.65 -18.14
C ASP A 386 27.96 19.39 -16.88
N GLY A 387 28.73 19.21 -15.80
CA GLY A 387 29.54 20.29 -15.18
C GLY A 387 28.87 21.53 -14.59
N ASP A 388 27.57 21.75 -14.73
CA ASP A 388 26.85 22.89 -14.18
C ASP A 388 25.97 22.49 -12.99
N CYS A 389 25.80 23.45 -12.06
CA CYS A 389 25.09 23.29 -10.80
C CYS A 389 23.66 22.76 -11.02
N PHE A 390 23.37 21.56 -10.49
CA PHE A 390 22.08 20.88 -10.58
C PHE A 390 20.97 21.75 -9.98
N ASP A 391 20.14 22.36 -10.82
CA ASP A 391 19.12 23.31 -10.41
C ASP A 391 17.79 22.59 -10.26
N LEU A 392 17.50 22.22 -9.02
CA LEU A 392 16.51 21.20 -8.66
C LEU A 392 15.07 21.54 -9.12
N GLU A 393 14.68 22.81 -9.26
CA GLU A 393 13.34 23.17 -9.78
C GLU A 393 13.24 22.98 -11.29
N THR A 394 14.27 23.40 -12.02
CA THR A 394 14.33 23.37 -13.49
C THR A 394 14.63 21.97 -14.00
N ASP A 395 15.55 21.27 -13.33
CA ASP A 395 15.98 19.92 -13.68
C ASP A 395 14.99 18.83 -13.20
N LEU A 396 14.22 19.05 -12.11
CA LEU A 396 13.12 18.13 -11.75
C LEU A 396 11.98 18.19 -12.77
N ILE A 397 11.60 19.39 -13.23
CA ILE A 397 10.54 19.55 -14.23
C ILE A 397 11.01 19.00 -15.59
N SER A 398 12.32 19.05 -15.90
CA SER A 398 12.88 18.48 -17.15
C SER A 398 13.20 16.99 -17.08
N THR A 399 13.43 16.42 -15.88
CA THR A 399 13.61 14.97 -15.67
C THR A 399 12.29 14.24 -15.45
N MET A 400 11.22 14.94 -15.03
CA MET A 400 9.86 14.48 -15.28
C MET A 400 9.72 14.28 -16.80
N PRO A 401 9.26 13.11 -17.28
CA PRO A 401 9.08 12.88 -18.71
C PRO A 401 8.33 14.07 -19.29
N SER A 402 8.77 14.65 -20.41
CA SER A 402 7.99 15.64 -21.15
C SER A 402 6.69 14.98 -21.62
N TRP A 403 5.71 14.90 -20.72
CA TRP A 403 4.36 14.51 -21.04
C TRP A 403 3.85 15.60 -21.96
N GLU A 404 3.38 15.23 -23.16
CA GLU A 404 2.78 16.17 -24.11
C GLU A 404 1.66 16.91 -23.38
N THR A 405 1.99 18.10 -22.88
CA THR A 405 1.15 18.90 -21.98
C THR A 405 -0.11 19.42 -22.65
N SER A 406 -0.24 19.22 -23.97
CA SER A 406 -1.37 19.65 -24.78
C SER A 406 -2.64 18.80 -24.63
N ASP A 407 -2.54 17.51 -24.28
CA ASP A 407 -3.71 16.61 -24.19
C ASP A 407 -4.24 16.39 -22.77
N PHE A 408 -3.47 16.80 -21.76
CA PHE A 408 -3.73 16.45 -20.35
C PHE A 408 -4.18 17.61 -19.46
N GLY A 409 -4.30 18.83 -19.99
CA GLY A 409 -4.98 19.95 -19.31
C GLY A 409 -4.36 20.39 -17.97
N PHE A 410 -3.12 20.01 -17.68
CA PHE A 410 -2.33 20.56 -16.58
C PHE A 410 -1.55 21.75 -17.15
N GLY A 411 -1.82 22.95 -16.64
CA GLY A 411 -0.96 24.10 -16.88
C GLY A 411 0.35 23.98 -16.09
N ASP A 412 1.33 24.84 -16.43
CA ASP A 412 2.73 24.87 -15.98
C ASP A 412 2.97 25.08 -14.45
N GLU A 413 2.02 24.78 -13.57
CA GLU A 413 2.14 24.97 -12.12
C GLU A 413 1.82 23.68 -11.36
N LEU A 414 2.74 22.71 -11.35
CA LEU A 414 2.69 21.56 -10.46
C LEU A 414 3.66 21.81 -9.28
N GLU A 415 3.14 22.35 -8.17
CA GLU A 415 3.90 22.47 -6.93
C GLU A 415 4.16 21.06 -6.35
N LEU A 416 5.42 20.70 -6.09
CA LEU A 416 5.82 19.39 -5.51
C LEU A 416 4.98 18.98 -4.29
N GLY A 417 4.57 19.96 -3.47
CA GLY A 417 3.65 19.73 -2.35
C GLY A 417 2.30 19.14 -2.77
N GLN A 418 1.71 19.56 -3.89
CA GLN A 418 0.46 18.99 -4.44
C GLN A 418 0.66 17.57 -4.96
N PHE A 419 1.83 17.28 -5.56
CA PHE A 419 2.18 15.94 -6.01
C PHE A 419 2.20 14.94 -4.84
N PHE A 420 2.83 15.31 -3.73
CA PHE A 420 2.87 14.50 -2.51
C PHE A 420 1.52 14.49 -1.74
N ALA A 421 0.74 15.59 -1.79
CA ALA A 421 -0.51 15.75 -1.05
C ALA A 421 -1.73 15.06 -1.65
N SER A 422 -1.88 15.17 -2.97
CA SER A 422 -3.11 14.79 -3.66
C SER A 422 -2.86 13.90 -4.86
N ASP A 423 -1.67 14.00 -5.46
CA ASP A 423 -1.42 13.32 -6.73
C ASP A 423 -0.64 12.03 -6.62
N LEU A 424 -0.03 11.61 -5.49
CA LEU A 424 0.53 10.25 -5.42
C LEU A 424 -0.57 9.18 -5.59
N GLN A 425 -1.73 9.43 -4.99
CA GLN A 425 -2.88 8.54 -5.03
C GLN A 425 -3.58 8.59 -6.40
N LYS A 426 -3.74 9.80 -6.97
CA LYS A 426 -4.22 9.98 -8.34
C LYS A 426 -3.21 9.51 -9.39
N TRP A 427 -1.91 9.57 -9.10
CA TRP A 427 -0.82 9.08 -9.94
C TRP A 427 -0.88 7.57 -9.98
N PHE A 428 -1.03 6.89 -8.84
CA PHE A 428 -1.31 5.46 -8.86
C PHE A 428 -2.62 5.13 -9.60
N GLU A 429 -3.70 5.90 -9.42
CA GLU A 429 -4.95 5.72 -10.19
C GLU A 429 -4.83 6.02 -11.71
N ARG A 430 -3.87 6.86 -12.13
CA ARG A 430 -3.67 7.27 -13.54
C ARG A 430 -2.57 6.49 -14.24
N VAL A 431 -1.59 5.99 -13.47
CA VAL A 431 -0.56 5.06 -13.92
C VAL A 431 -1.13 3.65 -13.99
N GLN A 432 -2.06 3.28 -13.10
CA GLN A 432 -2.99 2.16 -13.30
C GLN A 432 -4.08 2.58 -14.28
#